data_AF-A0A5N6DNW5-F1
#
_entry.id   AF-A0A5N6DNW5-F1
#
_cell.length_a   1.000
_cell.length_b   1.000
_cell.length_c   1.000
_cell.angle_alpha   90.00
_cell.angle_beta   90.00
_cell.angle_gamma   90.00
#
_symmetry.space_group_name_H-M   'P 1'
#
loop_
_entity.id
_entity.type
_entity.pdbx_description
1 polymer ?
#
loop_
_entity_poly.entity_id
_entity_poly.type
_entity_poly.pdbx_seq_one_letter_code
_entity_poly.pdbx_strand_id
1 'polypeptide(L)' 'MKEAEAMYRRALRAREKILGLDHPETLLSAHDLALLLQSQGKHAEANTTRQEADSRTSY' A
#
# COMPACT_ATOMS: atom_id res chain seq x y z
N MET A 1 -6.75 14.53 -3.69
CA MET A 1 -7.02 13.28 -2.92
C MET A 1 -6.99 12.04 -3.82
N LYS A 2 -7.91 11.89 -4.80
CA LYS A 2 -7.97 10.70 -5.67
C LYS A 2 -6.75 10.49 -6.59
N GLU A 3 -6.11 11.55 -7.06
CA GLU A 3 -4.90 11.44 -7.89
C GLU A 3 -3.71 10.89 -7.12
N ALA A 4 -3.53 11.30 -5.87
CA ALA A 4 -2.50 10.75 -4.99
C ALA A 4 -2.71 9.24 -4.78
N GLU A 5 -3.95 8.80 -4.58
CA GLU A 5 -4.29 7.38 -4.44
C GLU A 5 -3.94 6.58 -5.70
N ALA A 6 -4.27 7.12 -6.87
CA ALA A 6 -3.93 6.49 -8.15
C ALA A 6 -2.41 6.40 -8.36
N MET A 7 -1.67 7.44 -7.99
CA MET A 7 -0.20 7.45 -8.05
C MET A 7 0.41 6.40 -7.11
N TYR A 8 -0.04 6.35 -5.85
CA TYR A 8 0.45 5.37 -4.88
C TYR A 8 0.12 3.93 -5.30
N ARG A 9 -1.07 3.66 -5.84
CA ARG A 9 -1.41 2.34 -6.38
C ARG A 9 -0.52 1.93 -7.56
N ARG A 10 -0.18 2.88 -8.45
CA ARG A 10 0.74 2.62 -9.57
C ARG A 10 2.17 2.37 -9.08
N ALA A 11 2.64 3.18 -8.14
CA ALA A 11 3.96 3.04 -7.54
C ALA A 11 4.09 1.69 -6.81
N LEU A 12 3.06 1.30 -6.04
CA LEU A 12 3.03 0.03 -5.33
C LEU A 12 3.15 -1.14 -6.31
N ARG A 13 2.32 -1.20 -7.36
CA ARG A 13 2.41 -2.28 -8.37
C ARG A 13 3.76 -2.32 -9.09
N ALA A 14 4.34 -1.16 -9.37
CA ALA A 14 5.67 -1.09 -10.00
C ALA A 14 6.75 -1.63 -9.05
N ARG A 15 6.69 -1.26 -7.77
CA ARG A 15 7.61 -1.73 -6.72
C ARG A 15 7.44 -3.22 -6.46
N GLU A 16 6.22 -3.73 -6.35
CA GLU A 16 5.94 -5.18 -6.24
C GLU A 16 6.57 -5.96 -7.39
N LYS A 17 6.49 -5.45 -8.62
CA LYS A 17 7.03 -6.11 -9.81
C LYS A 17 8.56 -6.05 -9.90
N ILE A 18 9.17 -4.95 -9.48
CA ILE A 18 10.62 -4.71 -9.63
C ILE A 18 11.40 -5.23 -8.43
N LEU A 19 10.92 -4.92 -7.23
CA LEU A 19 11.62 -5.14 -5.96
C LEU A 19 11.11 -6.38 -5.23
N GLY A 20 9.91 -6.85 -5.59
CA GLY A 20 9.22 -7.93 -4.88
C GLY A 20 8.29 -7.41 -3.80
N LEU A 21 7.44 -8.32 -3.32
CA LEU A 21 6.38 -8.05 -2.35
C LEU A 21 6.93 -7.76 -0.94
N ASP A 22 8.07 -8.35 -0.59
CA ASP A 22 8.67 -8.25 0.76
C ASP A 22 9.68 -7.10 0.89
N HIS A 23 9.93 -6.37 -0.19
CA HIS A 23 10.91 -5.29 -0.17
C HIS A 23 10.41 -4.13 0.71
N PRO A 24 11.26 -3.54 1.56
CA PRO A 24 10.88 -2.44 2.46
C PRO A 24 10.17 -1.29 1.75
N GLU A 25 10.67 -0.87 0.58
CA GLU A 25 10.03 0.18 -0.24
C GLU A 25 8.62 -0.17 -0.75
N THR A 26 8.34 -1.45 -0.97
CA THR A 26 7.01 -1.92 -1.38
C THR A 26 6.05 -1.83 -0.19
N LEU A 27 6.49 -2.27 0.99
CA LEU A 27 5.73 -2.20 2.24
C LEU A 27 5.44 -0.74 2.64
N LEU A 28 6.41 0.15 2.49
CA LEU A 28 6.28 1.58 2.81
C LEU A 28 5.21 2.23 1.90
N SER A 29 5.23 1.93 0.61
CA SER A 29 4.19 2.40 -0.33
C SER A 29 2.79 1.87 0.00
N ALA A 30 2.67 0.63 0.48
CA ALA A 30 1.39 0.08 0.92
C ALA A 30 0.88 0.79 2.18
N HIS A 31 1.79 1.11 3.12
CA HIS A 31 1.47 1.86 4.33
C HIS A 31 0.96 3.27 4.02
N ASP A 32 1.67 4.00 3.14
CA ASP A 32 1.28 5.36 2.72
C ASP A 32 -0.09 5.36 2.02
N LEU A 33 -0.35 4.35 1.19
CA LEU A 33 -1.65 4.17 0.55
C LEU A 33 -2.75 3.92 1.60
N ALA A 34 -2.50 3.08 2.61
CA ALA A 34 -3.47 2.81 3.67
C ALA A 34 -3.80 4.07 4.50
N LEU A 35 -2.80 4.91 4.82
CA LEU A 35 -3.00 6.19 5.51
C LEU A 35 -3.84 7.16 4.67
N LEU A 36 -3.55 7.24 3.37
CA LEU A 36 -4.32 8.07 2.44
C LEU A 36 -5.78 7.60 2.34
N LEU A 37 -6.01 6.28 2.26
CA LEU A 37 -7.35 5.70 2.24
C LEU A 37 -8.11 5.98 3.53
N GLN A 38 -7.45 5.90 4.68
CA GLN A 38 -8.02 6.33 5.98
C GLN A 38 -8.46 7.80 5.95
N SER A 39 -7.62 8.70 5.43
CA SER A 39 -7.95 10.14 5.33
C SER A 39 -9.11 10.43 4.38
N GLN A 40 -9.41 9.51 3.45
CA GLN A 40 -10.54 9.58 2.53
C GLN A 40 -11.82 8.94 3.09
N GLY A 41 -11.79 8.42 4.33
CA GLY A 41 -12.90 7.68 4.95
C GLY A 41 -13.06 6.24 4.43
N LYS A 42 -12.12 5.75 3.60
CA LYS A 42 -12.11 4.39 3.06
C LYS A 42 -11.41 3.42 4.01
N HIS A 43 -11.91 3.32 5.24
CA HIS A 43 -11.29 2.52 6.30
C HIS A 43 -11.20 1.02 5.96
N ALA A 44 -12.17 0.49 5.20
CA ALA A 44 -12.15 -0.91 4.75
C ALA A 44 -10.97 -1.20 3.82
N GLU A 45 -10.79 -0.41 2.75
CA GLU A 45 -9.67 -0.58 1.82
C GLU A 45 -8.32 -0.30 2.50
N ALA A 46 -8.26 0.66 3.43
CA ALA A 46 -7.06 0.94 4.21
C ALA A 46 -6.63 -0.27 5.04
N ASN A 47 -7.58 -0.91 5.74
CA ASN A 47 -7.30 -2.11 6.52
C ASN A 47 -6.86 -3.27 5.64
N THR A 48 -7.50 -3.52 4.51
CA THR A 48 -7.06 -4.57 3.58
C THR A 48 -5.65 -4.32 3.06
N THR A 49 -5.34 -3.09 2.64
CA THR A 49 -4.01 -2.73 2.13
C THR A 49 -2.92 -2.90 3.20
N ARG A 50 -3.20 -2.48 4.43
CA ARG A 50 -2.28 -2.64 5.57
C ARG A 50 -2.13 -4.11 5.97
N GLN A 51 -3.23 -4.85 6.02
CA GLN A 51 -3.23 -6.25 6.40
C GLN A 51 -2.53 -7.12 5.35
N GLU A 52 -2.62 -6.78 4.06
CA GLU A 52 -1.83 -7.40 3.00
C GLU A 52 -0.32 -7.14 3.17
N ALA A 53 0.08 -5.92 3.55
CA ALA A 53 1.48 -5.61 3.83
C ALA A 53 2.01 -6.34 5.09
N ASP A 54 1.19 -6.40 6.14
CA ASP A 54 1.54 -7.02 7.44
C ASP A 54 1.57 -8.56 7.35
N SER A 55 0.69 -9.18 6.54
CA SER A 55 0.68 -10.64 6.35
C SER A 55 1.82 -11.14 5.46
N ARG A 56 2.43 -10.26 4.64
CA ARG A 56 3.60 -10.57 3.82
C ARG A 56 4.92 -10.49 4.60
N THR A 57 4.93 -9.75 5.72
CA THR A 57 6.11 -9.61 6.58
C THR A 57 6.25 -10.71 7.65
N SER A 58 5.24 -11.57 7.80
CA SER A 58 5.32 -12.70 8.76
C SER A 58 6.07 -13.87 8.13
N TYR A 59 7.38 -13.93 8.40
CA TYR A 59 8.17 -15.16 8.34
C TYR A 59 7.84 -16.09 9.52
#